data_AF-A0A1F8JJ31-F1
#
_entry.id   AF-A0A1F8JJ31-F1
#
_cell.length_a   1.000
_cell.length_b   1.000
_cell.length_c   1.000
_cell.angle_alpha   90.00
_cell.angle_beta   90.00
_cell.angle_gamma   90.00
#
_symmetry.space_group_name_H-M   'P 1'
#
loop_
_entity.id
_entity.type
_entity.pdbx_description
1 polymer ?
#
loop_
_entity_poly.entity_id
_entity_poly.type
_entity_poly.pdbx_seq_one_letter_code
_entity_poly.pdbx_strand_id
1 'polypeptide(L)'
;LVAGNIARQLERRASYRKVMKKSIQSAMDSGALGVKIQCSGRLGGAEIARSEWYKEGKVPMQTLRFKIDYATARAETTYGAIGVKVWITIGETEEAK
;
A
#
# COMPACT_ATOMS: atom_id res chain seq x y z
N LEU A 1 5.02 -8.49 3.81
CA LEU A 1 6.32 -7.98 3.28
C LEU A 1 6.22 -6.62 2.60
N VAL A 2 5.24 -6.39 1.72
CA VAL A 2 5.12 -5.14 0.92
C VAL A 2 5.04 -3.88 1.79
N ALA A 3 4.12 -3.83 2.76
CA ALA A 3 3.96 -2.65 3.64
C ALA A 3 5.24 -2.29 4.42
N GLY A 4 5.93 -3.29 4.99
CA GLY A 4 7.20 -3.07 5.70
C GLY A 4 8.38 -2.72 4.78
N ASN A 5 8.35 -3.11 3.50
CA ASN A 5 9.34 -2.67 2.53
C ASN A 5 9.12 -1.18 2.17
N ILE A 6 7.87 -0.78 1.95
CA ILE A 6 7.50 0.63 1.74
C ILE A 6 7.93 1.47 2.94
N ALA A 7 7.63 1.02 4.16
CA ALA A 7 8.01 1.74 5.37
C ALA A 7 9.53 1.96 5.47
N ARG A 8 10.33 0.90 5.30
CA ARG A 8 11.81 1.01 5.29
C ARG A 8 12.34 1.94 4.20
N GLN A 9 11.71 1.97 3.02
CA GLN A 9 12.12 2.90 1.96
C GLN A 9 11.79 4.35 2.29
N LEU A 10 10.65 4.60 2.95
CA LEU A 10 10.27 5.93 3.42
C LEU A 10 11.20 6.43 4.54
N GLU A 11 11.64 5.56 5.43
CA GLU A 11 12.64 5.88 6.47
C GLU A 11 13.99 6.27 5.87
N ARG A 12 14.38 5.62 4.77
CA ARG A 12 15.57 5.97 3.96
C ARG A 12 15.41 7.23 3.12
N ARG A 13 14.35 8.03 3.35
CA ARG A 13 14.05 9.29 2.66
C ARG A 13 13.81 9.13 1.15
N ALA A 14 13.38 7.95 0.70
CA ALA A 14 12.97 7.79 -0.69
C ALA A 14 11.67 8.55 -0.97
N SER A 15 11.51 9.02 -2.21
CA SER A 15 10.29 9.71 -2.64
C SER A 15 9.08 8.78 -2.52
N TYR A 16 8.10 9.15 -1.68
CA TYR A 16 6.91 8.34 -1.40
C TYR A 16 6.14 7.96 -2.68
N ARG A 17 6.01 8.90 -3.62
CA ARG A 17 5.34 8.65 -4.91
C ARG A 17 6.03 7.57 -5.73
N LYS A 18 7.38 7.61 -5.77
CA LYS A 18 8.18 6.63 -6.51
C LYS A 18 8.10 5.25 -5.86
N VAL A 19 8.20 5.21 -4.53
CA VAL A 19 8.10 3.96 -3.73
C VAL A 19 6.73 3.32 -3.93
N MET A 20 5.64 4.09 -3.85
CA MET A 20 4.29 3.59 -4.06
C MET A 20 4.12 3.00 -5.47
N LYS A 21 4.45 3.76 -6.52
CA LYS A 21 4.33 3.28 -7.91
C LYS A 21 5.13 2.00 -8.15
N LYS A 22 6.38 1.97 -7.68
CA LYS A 22 7.23 0.77 -7.79
C LYS A 22 6.64 -0.43 -7.06
N SER A 23 6.05 -0.20 -5.89
CA SER A 23 5.46 -1.28 -5.09
C SER A 23 4.16 -1.82 -5.70
N ILE A 24 3.36 -0.96 -6.33
CA ILE A 24 2.19 -1.39 -7.10
C ILE A 24 2.62 -2.27 -8.26
N GLN A 25 3.57 -1.79 -9.07
CA GLN A 25 4.05 -2.53 -10.23
C GLN A 25 4.63 -3.89 -9.82
N SER A 26 5.49 -3.92 -8.80
CA SER A 26 6.04 -5.19 -8.28
C SER A 26 4.97 -6.16 -7.78
N ALA A 27 3.87 -5.66 -7.22
CA ALA A 27 2.78 -6.51 -6.74
C ALA A 27 1.89 -7.00 -7.89
N MET A 28 1.65 -6.18 -8.93
CA MET A 28 0.98 -6.59 -10.16
C MET A 28 1.81 -7.64 -10.93
N ASP A 29 3.13 -7.45 -11.04
CA ASP A 29 4.07 -8.40 -11.66
C ASP A 29 4.10 -9.74 -10.92
N SER A 30 3.81 -9.73 -9.61
CA SER A 30 3.69 -10.95 -8.79
C SER A 30 2.34 -11.67 -8.98
N GLY A 31 1.47 -11.21 -9.88
CA GLY A 31 0.19 -11.84 -10.21
C GLY A 31 -1.00 -11.37 -9.36
N ALA A 32 -0.90 -10.23 -8.67
CA ALA A 32 -2.05 -9.66 -7.98
C ALA A 32 -3.11 -9.16 -8.97
N LEU A 33 -4.39 -9.39 -8.68
CA LEU A 33 -5.52 -8.87 -9.47
C LEU A 33 -5.76 -7.37 -9.26
N GLY A 34 -5.33 -6.85 -8.12
CA GLY A 34 -5.40 -5.44 -7.81
C GLY A 34 -4.68 -5.08 -6.53
N VAL A 35 -4.18 -3.86 -6.47
CA VAL A 35 -3.39 -3.35 -5.36
C VAL A 35 -3.85 -1.94 -5.05
N LYS A 36 -4.09 -1.66 -3.78
CA LYS A 36 -4.30 -0.30 -3.27
C LYS A 36 -3.26 -0.04 -2.19
N ILE A 37 -2.55 1.08 -2.30
CA ILE A 37 -1.60 1.53 -1.30
C ILE A 37 -2.01 2.94 -0.88
N GLN A 38 -2.16 3.15 0.42
CA GLN A 38 -2.42 4.45 1.02
C GLN A 38 -1.28 4.78 1.99
N CYS A 39 -0.73 5.98 1.88
CA CYS A 39 0.12 6.52 2.93
C CYS A 39 -0.47 7.81 3.49
N SER A 40 -0.44 7.93 4.81
CA SER A 40 -0.98 9.07 5.55
C SER A 40 0.07 9.60 6.51
N GLY A 41 0.28 10.91 6.52
CA GLY A 41 1.20 11.58 7.44
C GLY A 41 1.92 12.74 6.78
N ARG A 42 3.07 13.15 7.33
CA ARG A 42 3.91 14.23 6.80
C ARG A 42 4.73 13.76 5.60
N LEU A 43 4.04 13.53 4.48
CA LEU A 43 4.63 12.98 3.26
C LEU A 43 5.72 13.91 2.70
N GLY A 44 6.96 13.41 2.62
CA GLY A 44 8.10 14.18 2.13
C GLY A 44 8.61 15.27 3.07
N GLY A 45 8.21 15.25 4.35
CA GLY A 45 8.62 16.27 5.33
C GLY A 45 7.79 17.54 5.31
N ALA A 46 6.66 17.55 4.58
CA ALA A 46 5.72 18.67 4.60
C ALA A 46 5.19 18.91 6.02
N GLU A 47 4.90 20.17 6.35
CA GLU A 47 4.36 20.56 7.66
C GLU A 47 2.94 20.00 7.87
N ILE A 48 2.12 20.05 6.82
CA ILE A 48 0.75 19.54 6.84
C ILE A 48 0.72 18.06 6.47
N ALA A 49 0.07 17.24 7.30
CA ALA A 49 -0.14 15.83 7.02
C ALA A 49 -1.13 15.65 5.86
N ARG A 50 -0.79 14.78 4.90
CA ARG A 50 -1.61 14.45 3.74
C ARG A 50 -1.83 12.95 3.67
N SER A 51 -2.96 12.57 3.09
CA SER A 51 -3.28 11.17 2.79
C SER A 51 -3.33 10.98 1.28
N GLU A 52 -2.32 10.31 0.73
CA GLU A 52 -2.28 9.96 -0.69
C GLU A 52 -2.48 8.47 -0.86
N TRP A 53 -3.27 8.10 -1.86
CA TRP A 53 -3.50 6.70 -2.21
C TRP A 53 -3.37 6.51 -3.72
N TYR A 54 -2.84 5.36 -4.09
CA TYR A 54 -2.76 4.89 -5.45
C TYR A 54 -3.42 3.51 -5.51
N LYS A 55 -4.19 3.27 -6.58
CA LYS A 55 -4.83 1.99 -6.84
C LYS A 55 -4.56 1.57 -8.28
N GLU A 56 -4.42 0.28 -8.48
CA GLU A 56 -4.33 -0.35 -9.79
C GLU A 56 -5.04 -1.71 -9.76
N GLY A 57 -5.66 -2.10 -10.86
CA GLY A 57 -6.46 -3.33 -10.93
C GLY A 57 -7.77 -3.28 -10.13
N LYS A 58 -8.28 -4.46 -9.75
CA LYS A 58 -9.57 -4.63 -9.06
C LYS A 58 -9.36 -4.79 -7.55
N VAL A 59 -9.91 -3.85 -6.77
CA VAL A 59 -9.89 -3.90 -5.29
C VAL A 59 -11.31 -3.68 -4.72
N PRO A 60 -12.19 -4.69 -4.79
CA PRO A 60 -13.57 -4.58 -4.33
C PRO A 60 -13.67 -4.75 -2.81
N MET A 61 -13.67 -3.65 -2.04
CA MET A 61 -13.69 -3.69 -0.57
C MET A 61 -15.02 -4.18 0.05
N GLN A 62 -16.12 -4.11 -0.69
CA GLN A 62 -17.45 -4.51 -0.19
C GLN A 62 -17.76 -5.99 -0.47
N THR A 63 -17.07 -6.59 -1.43
CA THR A 63 -17.42 -7.93 -1.92
C THR A 63 -16.61 -8.99 -1.19
N LEU A 64 -17.24 -9.64 -0.21
CA LEU A 64 -16.60 -10.62 0.69
C LEU A 64 -16.01 -11.86 -0.03
N ARG A 65 -16.49 -12.17 -1.23
CA ARG A 65 -16.01 -13.32 -2.04
C ARG A 65 -14.58 -13.13 -2.57
N PHE A 66 -14.07 -11.90 -2.58
CA PHE A 66 -12.70 -11.63 -2.99
C PHE A 66 -11.76 -11.77 -1.79
N LYS A 67 -10.68 -12.53 -1.98
CA LYS A 67 -9.62 -12.63 -0.98
C LYS A 67 -8.73 -11.39 -1.05
N ILE A 68 -8.84 -10.54 -0.03
CA ILE A 68 -8.09 -9.28 0.10
C ILE A 68 -7.16 -9.40 1.29
N ASP A 69 -5.86 -9.39 1.01
CA ASP A 69 -4.84 -9.32 2.04
C ASP A 69 -4.60 -7.87 2.42
N TYR A 70 -4.83 -7.55 3.70
CA TYR A 70 -4.59 -6.24 4.26
C TYR A 70 -3.36 -6.26 5.18
N ALA A 71 -2.49 -5.28 5.01
CA ALA A 71 -1.34 -5.08 5.88
C ALA A 71 -1.16 -3.61 6.21
N THR A 72 -0.69 -3.34 7.42
CA THR A 72 -0.28 -2.01 7.85
C THR A 72 1.17 -2.00 8.28
N ALA A 73 1.81 -0.86 8.10
CA ALA A 73 3.14 -0.58 8.62
C ALA A 73 3.24 0.89 8.99
N ARG A 74 4.10 1.19 9.95
CA ARG A 74 4.45 2.57 10.33
C ARG A 74 5.90 2.80 9.93
N ALA A 75 6.16 3.91 9.26
CA ALA A 75 7.51 4.36 8.94
C ALA A 75 7.89 5.48 9.93
N GLU A 76 9.01 5.32 10.62
CA GLU A 76 9.51 6.31 11.57
C GLU A 76 10.49 7.25 10.88
N THR A 77 10.01 8.44 10.52
CA THR A 77 10.83 9.47 9.87
C THR A 77 11.23 10.55 10.88
N THR A 78 12.26 11.33 10.55
CA THR A 78 12.70 12.46 11.37
C THR A 78 11.62 13.51 11.62
N TYR A 79 10.60 13.58 10.75
CA TYR A 79 9.51 14.57 10.83
C TYR A 79 8.26 14.01 11.53
N GLY A 80 8.29 12.75 11.97
CA GLY A 80 7.19 12.04 12.59
C GLY A 80 6.90 10.70 11.93
N ALA A 81 5.70 10.17 12.17
CA ALA A 81 5.29 8.88 11.66
C ALA A 81 4.48 8.99 10.35
N ILE A 82 4.79 8.11 9.39
CA ILE A 82 3.97 7.91 8.20
C ILE A 82 3.29 6.54 8.31
N GLY A 83 1.97 6.54 8.30
CA GLY A 83 1.18 5.31 8.25
C GLY A 83 1.08 4.80 6.81
N VAL A 84 1.36 3.53 6.60
CA VAL A 84 1.26 2.83 5.32
C VAL A 84 0.19 1.74 5.46
N LYS A 85 -0.81 1.77 4.59
CA LYS A 85 -1.87 0.76 4.48
C LYS A 85 -1.84 0.17 3.08
N VAL A 86 -1.86 -1.15 2.99
CA VAL A 86 -1.77 -1.88 1.72
C VAL A 86 -2.90 -2.90 1.67
N TRP A 87 -3.60 -2.93 0.55
CA TRP A 87 -4.57 -3.95 0.19
C TRP A 87 -4.11 -4.63 -1.10
N ILE A 88 -4.06 -5.96 -1.10
CA ILE A 88 -3.71 -6.77 -2.26
C ILE A 88 -4.85 -7.76 -2.49
N THR A 89 -5.43 -7.71 -3.68
CA THR A 89 -6.42 -8.69 -4.14
C THR A 89 -5.68 -9.81 -4.83
N ILE A 90 -5.78 -11.03 -4.30
CA ILE A 90 -5.11 -12.21 -4.87
C ILE A 90 -6.02 -12.93 -5.86
N GLY A 91 -7.31 -13.06 -5.54
CA GLY A 91 -8.22 -13.94 -6.26
C GLY A 91 -9.67 -13.80 -5.81
N GLU A 92 -10.57 -14.43 -6.57
CA GLU A 92 -11.92 -14.78 -6.13
C GLU A 92 -11.86 -16.16 -5.48
N THR A 93 -12.41 -16.31 -4.28
CA THR A 93 -12.43 -17.62 -3.60
C THR A 93 -13.55 -18.45 -4.23
N GLU A 94 -13.21 -19.46 -5.03
CA GLU A 94 -14.17 -20.43 -5.60
C GLU A 94 -14.60 -21.52 -4.59
N GLU A 95 -14.86 -21.17 -3.33
CA GLU A 95 -15.42 -22.12 -2.35
C GLU A 95 -16.88 -21.79 -2.07
N ALA A 96 -17.72 -22.13 -3.04
CA ALA A 96 -19.14 -22.44 -2.84
C ALA A 96 -19.55 -23.45 -3.92
N LYS A 97 -19.05 -24.69 -3.78
CA LYS A 97 -19.66 -25.87 -4.39
C LYS A 97 -20.36 -26.66 -3.30
#